data_AF-A0A8H5C3T8-F1
#
_entry.id   AF-A0A8H5C3T8-F1
#
_cell.length_a   1.000
_cell.length_b   1.000
_cell.length_c   1.000
_cell.angle_alpha   90.00
_cell.angle_beta   90.00
_cell.angle_gamma   90.00
#
_symmetry.space_group_name_H-M   'P 1'
#
loop_
_entity.id
_entity.type
_entity.pdbx_description
1 polymer ?
#
loop_
_entity_poly.entity_id
_entity_poly.type
_entity_poly.pdbx_seq_one_letter_code
_entity_poly.pdbx_strand_id
1 'polypeptide(L)'
;MDKQSIHLTIPPRMYQIPAMAVAVGSAIGIMRGGRAAGLRFLAENAHRPPRTVQGWYFYKKTKNYRVMLGALQGAAKEAGRLGAITGGYVLLEEGIKRTGFGPWAEVGAGAGTGLLFGAVNRGIWKQAVVLGAVMGCSLKGLNMARGSMDKSV
;
A
#
# COMPACT_ATOMS: atom_id res chain seq x y z
N MET A 1 27.14 21.18 -31.45
CA MET A 1 26.40 19.92 -31.32
C MET A 1 25.28 20.17 -30.34
N ASP A 2 24.08 20.47 -30.85
CA ASP A 2 22.92 20.74 -30.01
C ASP A 2 22.45 19.44 -29.34
N LYS A 3 22.45 19.46 -28.00
CA LYS A 3 22.05 18.33 -27.18
C LYS A 3 20.52 18.24 -27.22
N GLN A 4 19.97 17.34 -28.02
CA GLN A 4 18.53 17.08 -28.02
C GLN A 4 18.09 16.56 -26.64
N SER A 5 17.29 17.34 -25.92
CA SER A 5 16.65 16.95 -24.67
C SER A 5 15.25 16.38 -24.94
N ILE A 6 15.07 15.09 -24.68
CA ILE A 6 13.75 14.46 -24.75
C ILE A 6 13.02 14.79 -23.45
N HIS A 7 11.97 15.61 -23.54
CA HIS A 7 11.10 15.95 -22.41
C HIS A 7 10.01 14.89 -22.26
N LEU A 8 10.12 14.06 -21.22
CA LEU A 8 9.09 13.08 -20.86
C LEU A 8 8.11 13.72 -19.89
N THR A 9 6.91 14.04 -20.37
CA THR A 9 5.80 14.48 -19.52
C THR A 9 5.15 13.25 -18.89
N ILE A 10 5.58 12.89 -17.69
CA ILE A 10 4.98 11.80 -16.89
C ILE A 10 3.84 12.39 -16.06
N PRO A 11 2.60 11.87 -16.18
CA PRO A 11 1.48 12.35 -15.39
C PRO A 11 1.77 12.26 -13.89
N PRO A 12 1.48 13.31 -13.09
CA PRO A 12 1.82 13.33 -11.67
C PRO A 12 1.15 12.22 -10.86
N ARG A 13 -0.05 11.79 -11.27
CA ARG A 13 -0.77 10.65 -10.66
C ARG A 13 0.03 9.34 -10.70
N MET A 14 0.94 9.18 -11.66
CA MET A 14 1.72 7.95 -11.85
C MET A 14 2.64 7.63 -10.67
N TYR A 15 3.24 8.65 -10.06
CA TYR A 15 4.14 8.46 -8.91
C TYR A 15 3.51 8.85 -7.57
N GLN A 16 2.55 9.79 -7.56
CA GLN A 16 1.93 10.26 -6.32
C GLN A 16 1.14 9.17 -5.61
N ILE A 17 0.32 8.39 -6.34
CA ILE A 17 -0.55 7.39 -5.72
C ILE A 17 0.28 6.24 -5.12
N PRO A 18 1.24 5.63 -5.85
CA PRO A 18 2.11 4.60 -5.27
C PRO A 18 2.97 5.14 -4.11
N ALA A 19 3.48 6.37 -4.20
CA ALA A 19 4.27 6.97 -3.13
C ALA A 19 3.47 7.12 -1.82
N MET A 20 2.23 7.60 -1.92
CA MET A 20 1.35 7.71 -0.74
C MET A 20 0.97 6.34 -0.18
N ALA A 21 0.70 5.37 -1.06
CA ALA A 21 0.41 4.00 -0.63
C ALA A 21 1.60 3.35 0.10
N VAL A 22 2.84 3.60 -0.37
CA VAL A 22 4.07 3.16 0.29
C VAL A 22 4.25 3.83 1.66
N ALA A 23 3.97 5.12 1.78
CA ALA A 23 4.06 5.84 3.05
C ALA A 23 3.05 5.28 4.08
N VAL A 24 1.80 5.10 3.68
CA VAL A 24 0.74 4.52 4.53
C VAL A 24 1.07 3.07 4.88
N GLY A 25 1.51 2.27 3.91
CA GLY A 25 1.92 0.88 4.13
C GLY A 25 3.09 0.76 5.10
N SER A 26 4.07 1.65 4.99
CA SER A 26 5.20 1.72 5.91
C SER A 26 4.73 1.99 7.34
N ALA A 27 3.84 2.98 7.54
CA ALA A 27 3.31 3.31 8.87
C ALA A 27 2.55 2.12 9.50
N ILE A 28 1.69 1.46 8.72
CA ILE A 28 0.95 0.27 9.17
C ILE A 28 1.93 -0.87 9.51
N GLY A 29 2.93 -1.09 8.67
CA GLY A 29 3.95 -2.11 8.84
C GLY A 29 4.82 -1.90 10.09
N ILE A 30 5.23 -0.65 10.37
CA ILE A 30 5.97 -0.28 11.58
C ILE A 30 5.16 -0.62 12.82
N MET A 31 3.89 -0.19 12.88
CA MET A 31 3.04 -0.41 14.04
C MET A 31 2.77 -1.90 14.29
N ARG A 32 2.41 -2.65 13.24
CA ARG A 32 2.10 -4.09 13.36
C ARG A 32 3.35 -4.91 13.64
N GLY A 33 4.43 -4.68 12.89
CA GLY A 33 5.70 -5.38 13.02
C GLY A 33 6.36 -5.14 14.37
N GLY A 34 6.40 -3.89 14.83
CA GLY A 34 6.95 -3.53 16.14
C GLY A 34 6.16 -4.14 17.29
N ARG A 35 4.82 -4.08 17.26
CA ARG A 35 3.97 -4.72 18.28
C ARG A 35 4.16 -6.23 18.32
N ALA A 36 4.16 -6.90 17.18
CA ALA A 36 4.35 -8.34 17.11
C ALA A 36 5.73 -8.78 17.64
N ALA A 37 6.81 -8.10 17.25
CA ALA A 37 8.15 -8.39 17.75
C ALA A 37 8.29 -8.11 19.25
N GLY A 38 7.66 -7.05 19.76
CA GLY A 38 7.63 -6.75 21.19
C GLY A 38 6.91 -7.82 22.01
N LEU A 39 5.72 -8.26 21.56
CA LEU A 39 4.97 -9.32 22.23
C LEU A 39 5.71 -10.66 22.20
N ARG A 40 6.33 -11.01 21.06
CA ARG A 40 7.17 -12.21 20.96
C ARG A 40 8.34 -12.18 21.94
N PHE A 41 9.05 -11.05 22.03
CA PHE A 41 10.16 -10.91 22.98
C PHE A 41 9.68 -11.03 24.44
N LEU A 42 8.53 -10.47 24.77
CA LEU A 42 7.94 -10.60 26.10
C LEU A 42 7.54 -12.05 26.39
N ALA A 43 6.93 -12.74 25.44
CA ALA A 43 6.57 -14.16 25.59
C ALA A 43 7.81 -15.05 25.77
N GLU A 44 8.84 -14.84 24.94
CA GLU A 44 10.12 -15.57 25.04
C GLU A 44 10.81 -15.35 26.39
N ASN A 45 10.70 -14.16 26.99
CA ASN A 45 11.43 -13.80 28.22
C ASN A 45 10.55 -13.76 29.47
N ALA A 46 9.27 -14.12 29.40
CA ALA A 46 8.36 -14.09 30.55
C ALA A 46 8.88 -14.91 31.74
N HIS A 47 9.63 -15.98 31.47
CA HIS A 47 10.20 -16.89 32.46
C HIS A 47 11.61 -16.47 32.96
N ARG A 48 12.24 -15.45 32.38
CA ARG A 48 13.61 -15.00 32.74
C ARG A 48 13.66 -13.50 33.07
N PRO A 49 12.96 -13.04 34.12
CA PRO A 49 13.05 -11.64 34.52
C PRO A 49 14.45 -11.32 35.09
N PRO A 50 15.09 -10.21 34.66
CA PRO A 50 16.38 -9.80 35.19
C PRO A 50 16.28 -9.42 36.67
N ARG A 51 17.29 -9.81 37.46
CA ARG A 51 17.35 -9.59 38.92
C ARG A 51 18.18 -8.37 39.34
N THR A 52 19.03 -7.86 38.44
CA THR A 52 19.92 -6.72 38.71
C THR A 52 19.54 -5.50 37.87
N VAL A 53 19.89 -4.30 38.34
CA VAL A 53 19.64 -3.03 37.63
C VAL A 53 20.31 -3.02 36.25
N GLN A 54 21.56 -3.49 36.17
CA GLN A 54 22.28 -3.63 34.90
C GLN A 54 21.60 -4.62 33.93
N GLY A 55 21.03 -5.71 34.46
CA GLY A 55 20.26 -6.66 33.67
C GLY A 55 19.03 -6.03 33.02
N TRP A 56 18.33 -5.13 33.73
CA TRP A 56 17.20 -4.37 33.17
C TRP A 56 17.59 -3.45 32.02
N TYR A 57 18.78 -2.83 32.09
CA TYR A 57 19.29 -2.01 30.99
C TYR A 57 19.52 -2.85 29.72
N PHE A 58 20.23 -3.97 29.82
CA PHE A 58 20.49 -4.85 28.68
C PHE A 58 19.20 -5.49 28.13
N TYR A 59 18.25 -5.78 29.01
CA TYR A 59 16.93 -6.27 28.63
C TYR A 59 16.19 -5.26 27.75
N LYS A 60 16.11 -3.98 28.17
CA LYS A 60 15.46 -2.91 27.39
C LYS A 60 16.19 -2.65 26.07
N LYS A 61 17.53 -2.63 26.08
CA LYS A 61 18.35 -2.44 24.88
C LYS A 61 18.07 -3.54 23.84
N THR A 62 18.11 -4.81 24.26
CA THR A 62 17.81 -5.96 23.41
C THR A 62 16.37 -5.93 22.87
N LYS A 63 15.40 -5.62 23.74
CA LYS A 63 14.00 -5.45 23.35
C LYS A 63 13.86 -4.39 22.26
N ASN A 64 14.51 -3.24 22.44
CA ASN A 64 14.41 -2.12 21.49
C ASN A 64 14.95 -2.51 20.11
N TYR A 65 16.12 -3.16 20.03
CA TYR A 65 16.66 -3.61 18.75
C TYR A 65 15.75 -4.61 18.03
N ARG A 66 15.19 -5.58 18.75
CA ARG A 66 14.26 -6.56 18.16
C ARG A 66 12.97 -5.91 17.69
N VAL A 67 12.43 -4.95 18.45
CA VAL A 67 11.25 -4.19 18.06
C VAL A 67 11.52 -3.31 16.83
N MET A 68 12.66 -2.61 16.78
CA MET A 68 13.05 -1.79 15.62
C MET A 68 13.22 -2.65 14.36
N LEU A 69 13.89 -3.80 14.47
CA LEU A 69 14.05 -4.73 13.35
C LEU A 69 12.71 -5.29 12.88
N GLY A 70 11.83 -5.67 13.82
CA GLY A 70 10.47 -6.12 13.50
C GLY A 70 9.61 -5.03 12.85
N ALA A 71 9.77 -3.77 13.28
CA ALA A 71 9.10 -2.62 12.68
C ALA A 71 9.59 -2.37 11.25
N LEU A 72 10.90 -2.41 11.00
CA LEU A 72 11.48 -2.24 9.65
C LEU A 72 11.07 -3.36 8.70
N GLN A 73 11.10 -4.61 9.15
CA GLN A 73 10.62 -5.75 8.36
C GLN A 73 9.12 -5.65 8.05
N GLY A 74 8.33 -5.24 9.04
CA GLY A 74 6.91 -4.97 8.86
C GLY A 74 6.66 -3.85 7.84
N ALA A 75 7.42 -2.75 7.94
CA ALA A 75 7.36 -1.63 7.02
C ALA A 75 7.65 -2.07 5.58
N ALA A 76 8.78 -2.73 5.35
CA ALA A 76 9.18 -3.20 4.02
C ALA A 76 8.13 -4.14 3.41
N LYS A 77 7.58 -5.05 4.21
CA LYS A 77 6.55 -6.00 3.76
C LYS A 77 5.26 -5.29 3.33
N GLU A 78 4.70 -4.43 4.18
CA GLU A 78 3.43 -3.76 3.90
C GLU A 78 3.59 -2.66 2.84
N ALA A 79 4.71 -1.93 2.85
CA ALA A 79 5.04 -0.93 1.83
C ALA A 79 5.22 -1.56 0.44
N GLY A 80 5.99 -2.65 0.34
CA GLY A 80 6.16 -3.37 -0.93
C GLY A 80 4.84 -3.93 -1.45
N ARG A 81 4.00 -4.45 -0.53
CA ARG A 81 2.68 -4.97 -0.85
C ARG A 81 1.74 -3.89 -1.41
N LEU A 82 1.55 -2.79 -0.69
CA LEU A 82 0.67 -1.70 -1.14
C LEU A 82 1.24 -0.96 -2.35
N GLY A 83 2.55 -0.78 -2.40
CA GLY A 83 3.26 -0.20 -3.53
C GLY A 83 3.07 -1.01 -4.81
N ALA A 84 3.19 -2.34 -4.75
CA ALA A 84 2.96 -3.22 -5.90
C ALA A 84 1.50 -3.18 -6.39
N ILE A 85 0.53 -3.22 -5.47
CA ILE A 85 -0.90 -3.15 -5.80
C ILE A 85 -1.22 -1.82 -6.48
N THR A 86 -0.79 -0.72 -5.88
CA THR A 86 -1.09 0.64 -6.36
C THR A 86 -0.31 0.98 -7.62
N GLY A 87 0.95 0.54 -7.71
CA GLY A 87 1.75 0.68 -8.93
C GLY A 87 1.11 -0.08 -10.10
N GLY A 88 0.69 -1.32 -9.87
CA GLY A 88 -0.03 -2.11 -10.88
C GLY A 88 -1.37 -1.48 -11.27
N TYR A 89 -2.11 -0.91 -10.32
CA TYR A 89 -3.34 -0.15 -10.59
C TYR A 89 -3.10 0.99 -11.57
N VAL A 90 -2.14 1.87 -11.27
CA VAL A 90 -1.90 3.07 -12.09
C VAL A 90 -1.32 2.70 -13.45
N LEU A 91 -0.48 1.67 -13.52
CA LEU A 91 0.02 1.14 -14.80
C LEU A 91 -1.11 0.61 -15.68
N LEU A 92 -2.05 -0.14 -15.10
CA LEU A 92 -3.22 -0.65 -15.84
C LEU A 92 -4.16 0.48 -16.24
N GLU A 93 -4.46 1.43 -15.34
CA GLU A 93 -5.32 2.58 -15.62
C GLU A 93 -4.76 3.40 -16.81
N GLU A 94 -3.48 3.73 -16.78
CA GLU A 94 -2.82 4.52 -17.83
C GLU A 94 -2.68 3.72 -19.14
N GLY A 95 -2.40 2.41 -19.04
CA GLY A 95 -2.38 1.51 -20.19
C GLY A 95 -3.71 1.47 -20.92
N ILE A 96 -4.83 1.32 -20.19
CA ILE A 96 -6.17 1.28 -20.79
C ILE A 96 -6.56 2.64 -21.38
N LYS A 97 -6.22 3.75 -20.70
CA LYS A 97 -6.46 5.11 -21.25
C LYS A 97 -5.79 5.32 -22.61
N ARG A 98 -4.57 4.81 -22.79
CA ARG A 98 -3.84 4.90 -24.08
C ARG A 98 -4.46 4.07 -25.20
N THR A 99 -5.22 3.01 -24.88
CA THR A 99 -5.92 2.17 -25.86
C THR A 99 -7.27 2.73 -26.35
N GLY A 100 -7.71 3.90 -25.85
CA GLY A 100 -8.93 4.57 -26.32
C GLY A 100 -10.23 4.15 -25.62
N PHE A 101 -10.19 3.19 -24.68
CA PHE A 101 -11.35 2.78 -23.87
C PHE A 101 -11.54 3.64 -22.60
N GLY A 102 -11.42 4.97 -22.75
CA GLY A 102 -11.49 5.95 -21.65
C GLY A 102 -12.70 5.82 -20.70
N PRO A 103 -13.94 5.56 -21.17
CA PRO A 103 -15.12 5.48 -20.31
C PRO A 103 -15.15 4.24 -19.39
N TRP A 104 -14.44 3.17 -19.73
CA TRP A 104 -14.41 1.91 -18.97
C TRP A 104 -13.10 1.70 -18.22
N ALA A 105 -12.14 2.64 -18.36
CA ALA A 105 -10.83 2.56 -17.74
C ALA A 105 -10.90 2.45 -16.21
N GLU A 106 -11.82 3.17 -15.54
CA GLU A 106 -12.00 3.08 -14.09
C GLU A 106 -12.56 1.73 -13.62
N VAL A 107 -13.46 1.13 -14.42
CA VAL A 107 -14.06 -0.18 -14.13
C VAL A 107 -13.05 -1.30 -14.39
N GLY A 108 -12.29 -1.21 -15.49
CA GLY A 108 -11.20 -2.12 -15.82
C GLY A 108 -10.03 -2.02 -14.85
N ALA A 109 -9.69 -0.82 -14.38
CA ALA A 109 -8.67 -0.61 -13.36
C ALA A 109 -9.13 -1.12 -11.98
N GLY A 110 -10.42 -0.97 -11.63
CA GLY A 110 -11.03 -1.55 -10.42
C GLY A 110 -11.05 -3.09 -10.41
N ALA A 111 -11.43 -3.71 -11.53
CA ALA A 111 -11.35 -5.17 -11.70
C ALA A 111 -9.88 -5.65 -11.70
N GLY A 112 -8.98 -4.90 -12.35
CA GLY A 112 -7.55 -5.15 -12.38
C GLY A 112 -6.89 -5.03 -10.99
N THR A 113 -7.32 -4.08 -10.17
CA THR A 113 -6.87 -3.99 -8.76
C THR A 113 -7.36 -5.15 -7.93
N GLY A 114 -8.60 -5.61 -8.14
CA GLY A 114 -9.11 -6.82 -7.50
C GLY A 114 -8.29 -8.07 -7.84
N LEU A 115 -7.85 -8.19 -9.09
CA LEU A 115 -6.97 -9.28 -9.54
C LEU A 115 -5.55 -9.17 -8.96
N LEU A 116 -4.95 -7.97 -8.97
CA LEU A 116 -3.63 -7.74 -8.36
C LEU A 116 -3.66 -7.97 -6.84
N PHE A 117 -4.72 -7.52 -6.18
CA PHE A 117 -4.93 -7.73 -4.75
C PHE A 117 -5.14 -9.21 -4.43
N GLY A 118 -5.87 -9.95 -5.28
CA GLY A 118 -6.05 -11.39 -5.18
C GLY A 118 -4.76 -12.19 -5.39
N ALA A 119 -3.94 -11.80 -6.38
CA ALA A 119 -2.66 -12.43 -6.67
C ALA A 119 -1.63 -12.24 -5.55
N VAL A 120 -1.59 -11.03 -4.97
CA VAL A 120 -0.69 -10.69 -3.85
C VAL A 120 -1.14 -11.33 -2.53
N ASN A 121 -2.45 -11.55 -2.37
CA ASN A 121 -3.03 -12.00 -1.11
C ASN A 121 -3.70 -13.38 -1.26
N ARG A 122 -2.91 -14.45 -1.08
CA ARG A 122 -3.40 -15.84 -1.13
C ARG A 122 -4.49 -16.07 -0.06
N GLY A 123 -5.77 -16.00 -0.46
CA GLY A 123 -6.94 -16.48 0.30
C GLY A 123 -8.24 -15.72 0.03
N ILE A 124 -8.19 -14.51 -0.56
CA ILE A 124 -9.33 -13.55 -0.58
C ILE A 124 -9.63 -13.03 -2.01
N TRP A 125 -9.35 -13.82 -3.05
CA TRP A 125 -9.30 -13.30 -4.43
C TRP A 125 -10.70 -13.00 -4.96
N LYS A 126 -11.68 -13.85 -4.64
CA LYS A 126 -13.09 -13.68 -5.03
C LYS A 126 -13.69 -12.42 -4.39
N GLN A 127 -13.46 -12.21 -3.09
CA GLN A 127 -13.95 -11.04 -2.35
C GLN A 127 -13.26 -9.75 -2.81
N ALA A 128 -11.96 -9.82 -3.11
CA ALA A 128 -11.19 -8.67 -3.61
C ALA A 128 -11.67 -8.21 -5.00
N VAL A 129 -12.00 -9.15 -5.90
CA VAL A 129 -12.56 -8.84 -7.22
C VAL A 129 -13.94 -8.19 -7.10
N VAL A 130 -14.81 -8.74 -6.24
CA VAL A 130 -16.16 -8.17 -6.01
C VAL A 130 -16.07 -6.77 -5.40
N LEU A 131 -15.24 -6.56 -4.38
CA LEU A 131 -15.02 -5.25 -3.79
C LEU A 131 -14.43 -4.25 -4.79
N GLY A 132 -13.48 -4.69 -5.63
CA GLY A 132 -12.89 -3.86 -6.68
C GLY A 132 -13.93 -3.39 -7.70
N ALA A 133 -14.83 -4.29 -8.12
CA ALA A 133 -15.93 -3.94 -9.01
C ALA A 133 -16.93 -2.96 -8.36
N VAL A 134 -17.33 -3.20 -7.11
CA VAL A 134 -18.26 -2.32 -6.37
C VAL A 134 -17.67 -0.93 -6.15
N MET A 135 -16.40 -0.84 -5.74
CA MET A 135 -15.71 0.44 -5.58
C MET A 135 -15.59 1.18 -6.92
N GLY A 136 -15.21 0.48 -7.98
CA GLY A 136 -15.11 1.05 -9.34
C GLY A 136 -16.43 1.63 -9.83
N CYS A 137 -17.53 0.88 -9.67
CA CYS A 137 -18.88 1.35 -10.02
C CYS A 137 -19.31 2.55 -9.17
N SER A 138 -19.00 2.53 -7.87
CA SER A 138 -19.35 3.63 -6.95
C SER A 138 -18.61 4.93 -7.29
N LEU A 139 -17.31 4.85 -7.58
CA LEU A 139 -16.50 6.00 -7.99
C LEU A 139 -16.97 6.60 -9.31
N LYS A 140 -17.32 5.76 -10.29
CA LYS A 140 -17.89 6.24 -11.54
C LYS A 140 -19.24 6.94 -11.33
N GLY A 141 -20.08 6.41 -10.45
CA GLY A 141 -21.34 7.06 -10.05
C GLY A 141 -21.11 8.47 -9.46
N LEU A 142 -20.13 8.61 -8.57
CA LEU A 142 -19.76 9.90 -7.97
C LEU A 142 -19.20 10.89 -9.00
N ASN A 143 -18.35 10.45 -9.92
CA ASN A 143 -17.83 11.30 -10.98
C ASN A 143 -18.94 11.78 -11.93
N MET A 144 -19.88 10.91 -12.27
CA MET A 144 -21.03 11.25 -13.09
C MET A 144 -21.94 12.26 -12.39
N ALA A 145 -22.20 12.08 -11.09
CA ALA A 145 -22.97 13.02 -10.28
C ALA A 145 -22.27 14.39 -10.18
N ARG A 146 -20.96 14.42 -9.95
CA ARG A 146 -20.16 15.66 -9.93
C ARG A 146 -20.24 16.41 -11.25
N GLY A 147 -20.12 15.71 -12.38
CA GLY A 147 -20.22 16.31 -13.71
C GLY A 147 -21.62 16.83 -14.06
N SER A 148 -22.67 16.41 -13.35
CA SER A 148 -24.02 16.96 -13.49
C SER A 148 -24.21 18.26 -12.71
N MET A 149 -23.56 18.41 -11.55
CA MET A 149 -23.63 19.62 -10.72
C MET A 149 -22.82 20.78 -11.32
N ASP A 150 -21.69 20.47 -11.96
CA ASP A 150 -20.81 21.46 -12.60
C ASP A 150 -21.43 22.08 -13.87
N LYS A 151 -22.49 21.47 -14.43
CA LYS A 151 -23.22 21.97 -15.60
C LYS A 151 -24.45 22.81 -15.24
N SER A 152 -24.82 22.84 -13.96
CA SER A 152 -25.98 23.57 -13.43
C SER A 152 -25.59 24.89 -12.74
N VAL A 153 -24.31 25.25 -12.76
CA VAL A 153 -23.74 26.53 -12.30
C VAL A 153 -23.21 27.26 -13.53
#